data_AF-A0A6I5CQ91-F1
#
_entry.id   AF-A0A6I5CQ91-F1
#
_cell.length_a   1.000
_cell.length_b   1.000
_cell.length_c   1.000
_cell.angle_alpha   90.00
_cell.angle_beta   90.00
_cell.angle_gamma   90.00
#
_symmetry.space_group_name_H-M   'P 1'
#
loop_
_entity.id
_entity.type
_entity.pdbx_description
1 polymer ?
#
loop_
_entity_poly.entity_id
_entity_poly.type
_entity_poly.pdbx_seq_one_letter_code
_entity_poly.pdbx_strand_id
1 'polypeptide(L)' 'ANGSGALLHGPSLLTDAAGERVHHHLGVSAFAEHAVVAQESVVPIPADVPFAVASLFGCAVLTGAGAAINTARLG' A
#
# COMPACT_ATOMS: atom_id res chain seq x y z
N ALA A 1 -0.87 -7.90 -10.29
CA ALA A 1 -1.18 -7.37 -8.95
C ALA A 1 -2.08 -6.14 -9.03
N ASN A 2 -1.55 -4.94 -9.29
CA ASN A 2 -2.30 -3.69 -9.08
C ASN A 2 -3.55 -3.50 -9.96
N GLY A 3 -3.52 -3.95 -11.21
CA GLY A 3 -4.69 -3.90 -12.10
C GLY A 3 -5.53 -5.18 -12.15
N SER A 4 -5.00 -6.29 -11.63
CA SER A 4 -5.65 -7.62 -11.72
C SER A 4 -6.47 -7.97 -10.48
N GLY A 5 -6.43 -7.13 -9.44
CA GLY A 5 -7.11 -7.39 -8.17
C GLY A 5 -6.55 -8.59 -7.39
N ALA A 6 -5.31 -8.96 -7.66
CA ALA A 6 -4.62 -10.13 -7.09
C ALA A 6 -3.39 -9.69 -6.30
N LEU A 7 -2.88 -10.57 -5.43
CA LEU A 7 -1.59 -10.38 -4.78
C LEU A 7 -0.43 -10.50 -5.78
N LEU A 8 0.77 -10.13 -5.35
CA LEU A 8 1.97 -10.29 -6.18
C LEU A 8 2.26 -11.76 -6.47
N HIS A 9 2.09 -12.62 -5.47
CA HIS A 9 2.47 -14.03 -5.50
C HIS A 9 1.27 -14.99 -5.53
N GLY A 10 0.09 -14.52 -5.95
CA GLY A 10 -1.09 -15.37 -5.95
C GLY A 10 -2.40 -14.63 -6.19
N PRO A 11 -3.53 -15.37 -6.18
CA PRO A 11 -4.86 -14.78 -6.34
C PRO A 11 -5.22 -13.91 -5.13
N SER A 12 -6.39 -13.27 -5.20
CA SER A 12 -6.94 -12.65 -3.99
C SER A 12 -7.25 -13.71 -2.93
N LEU A 13 -6.97 -13.35 -1.68
CA LEU A 13 -7.30 -14.11 -0.48
C LEU A 13 -8.51 -13.54 0.27
N LEU A 14 -9.08 -12.42 -0.20
CA LEU A 14 -10.22 -11.77 0.44
C LEU A 14 -11.52 -12.37 -0.10
N THR A 15 -12.45 -12.65 0.82
CA THR A 15 -13.83 -13.03 0.49
C THR A 15 -14.81 -12.19 1.29
N ASP A 16 -15.99 -11.99 0.75
CA ASP A 16 -17.10 -11.39 1.48
C ASP A 16 -17.82 -12.42 2.38
N ALA A 17 -18.91 -11.99 3.00
CA ALA A 17 -19.70 -12.84 3.90
C ALA A 17 -20.43 -13.99 3.18
N ALA A 18 -20.62 -13.90 1.86
CA ALA A 18 -21.20 -14.95 1.03
C ALA A 18 -20.13 -15.94 0.52
N GLY A 19 -18.85 -15.65 0.75
CA GLY A 19 -17.73 -16.44 0.26
C GLY A 19 -17.25 -16.02 -1.13
N GLU A 20 -17.82 -14.95 -1.70
CA GLU A 20 -17.42 -14.46 -3.01
C GLU A 20 -16.09 -13.71 -2.92
N ARG A 21 -15.25 -13.88 -3.94
CA ARG A 21 -13.93 -13.27 -3.98
C ARG A 21 -14.04 -11.74 -4.04
N VAL A 22 -13.32 -11.08 -3.13
CA VAL A 22 -13.10 -9.63 -3.17
C VAL A 22 -11.73 -9.36 -3.77
N HIS A 23 -11.60 -8.39 -4.66
CA HIS A 23 -10.32 -8.02 -5.25
C HIS A 23 -9.42 -7.25 -4.29
N HIS A 24 -8.11 -7.48 -4.37
CA HIS A 24 -7.14 -6.62 -3.69
C HIS A 24 -7.02 -5.27 -4.38
N HIS A 25 -6.84 -4.20 -3.59
CA HIS A 25 -6.55 -2.87 -4.12
C HIS A 25 -5.07 -2.54 -3.95
N LEU A 26 -4.38 -2.28 -5.07
CA LEU A 26 -2.96 -1.91 -5.14
C LEU A 26 -2.02 -2.85 -4.36
N GLY A 27 -2.42 -4.12 -4.14
CA GLY A 27 -1.65 -5.10 -3.38
C GLY A 27 -1.54 -4.82 -1.87
N VAL A 28 -2.30 -3.84 -1.34
CA VAL A 28 -2.30 -3.47 0.08
C VAL A 28 -3.66 -3.65 0.74
N SER A 29 -4.75 -3.20 0.07
CA SER A 29 -6.12 -3.30 0.58
C SER A 29 -6.28 -2.72 2.00
N ALA A 30 -5.79 -1.50 2.20
CA ALA A 30 -5.59 -0.88 3.53
C ALA A 30 -6.87 -0.47 4.29
N PHE A 31 -8.06 -0.67 3.72
CA PHE A 31 -9.34 -0.37 4.40
C PHE A 31 -9.89 -1.61 5.09
N ALA A 32 -9.07 -2.19 5.95
CA ALA A 32 -9.37 -3.38 6.74
C ALA A 32 -8.55 -3.34 8.04
N GLU A 33 -9.01 -4.05 9.06
CA GLU A 33 -8.25 -4.17 10.33
C GLU A 33 -6.97 -5.01 10.17
N HIS A 34 -6.93 -5.88 9.16
CA HIS A 34 -5.79 -6.74 8.84
C HIS A 34 -5.56 -6.75 7.33
N ALA A 35 -4.29 -6.89 6.93
CA ALA A 35 -3.91 -7.01 5.52
C ALA A 35 -2.89 -8.13 5.34
N VAL A 36 -3.04 -8.86 4.22
CA VAL A 36 -2.01 -9.78 3.71
C VAL A 36 -1.38 -9.11 2.51
N VAL A 37 -0.08 -8.89 2.58
CA VAL A 37 0.69 -8.17 1.55
C VAL A 37 1.94 -8.98 1.18
N ALA A 38 2.47 -8.72 -0.01
CA ALA A 38 3.75 -9.28 -0.40
C ALA A 38 4.86 -8.68 0.46
N GLN A 39 5.81 -9.50 0.92
CA GLN A 39 6.90 -9.03 1.79
C GLN A 39 7.72 -7.90 1.14
N GLU A 40 7.87 -7.95 -0.19
CA GLU A 40 8.56 -6.95 -1.01
C GLU A 40 7.84 -5.59 -1.04
N SER A 41 6.57 -5.55 -0.63
CA SER A 41 5.75 -4.33 -0.54
C SER A 41 5.73 -3.74 0.88
N VAL A 42 6.52 -4.28 1.82
CA VAL A 42 6.58 -3.81 3.21
C VAL A 42 7.93 -3.19 3.50
N VAL A 43 7.91 -1.97 4.01
CA VAL A 43 9.12 -1.27 4.48
C VAL A 43 9.02 -1.12 5.99
N PRO A 44 9.95 -1.72 6.77
CA PRO A 44 9.98 -1.50 8.21
C PRO A 44 10.37 -0.05 8.52
N ILE A 45 9.68 0.55 9.49
CA ILE A 45 9.95 1.90 9.98
C ILE A 45 10.25 1.87 11.47
N PRO A 46 10.93 2.89 12.03
CA PRO A 46 11.15 3.00 13.47
C PRO A 46 9.84 2.98 14.26
N ALA A 47 9.84 2.27 15.39
CA ALA A 47 8.64 2.01 16.19
C ALA A 47 8.10 3.26 16.92
N ASP A 48 8.92 4.31 17.03
CA ASP A 48 8.59 5.58 17.67
C ASP A 48 7.91 6.60 16.72
N VAL A 49 7.76 6.26 15.44
CA VAL A 49 7.04 7.09 14.47
C VAL A 49 5.52 6.97 14.71
N PRO A 50 4.79 8.08 14.95
CA PRO A 50 3.33 8.02 15.11
C PRO A 50 2.62 7.50 13.85
N PHE A 51 1.60 6.64 14.02
CA PHE A 51 0.89 6.04 12.90
C PHE A 51 0.28 7.05 11.92
N ALA A 52 -0.25 8.17 12.42
CA ALA A 52 -0.81 9.22 11.58
C ALA A 52 0.24 9.88 10.67
N VAL A 53 1.50 9.93 11.11
CA VAL A 53 2.60 10.41 10.29
C VAL A 53 3.00 9.32 9.30
N ALA A 54 3.24 8.09 9.78
CA ALA A 54 3.66 6.96 8.96
C ALA A 54 2.70 6.67 7.78
N SER A 55 1.39 6.75 8.01
CA SER A 55 0.39 6.46 6.98
C SER A 55 0.45 7.41 5.78
N LEU A 56 0.78 8.69 5.99
CA LEU A 56 0.91 9.67 4.92
C LEU A 56 2.12 9.41 4.00
N PHE A 57 3.18 8.80 4.56
CA PHE A 57 4.35 8.37 3.79
C PHE A 57 4.08 7.14 2.93
N GLY A 58 3.01 6.37 3.17
CA GLY A 58 2.66 5.21 2.34
C GLY A 58 2.26 5.55 0.90
N CYS A 59 1.94 6.82 0.60
CA CYS A 59 1.60 7.25 -0.75
C CYS A 59 1.94 8.74 -0.98
N ALA A 60 1.05 9.64 -0.56
CA ALA A 60 1.03 11.03 -1.04
C ALA A 60 2.31 11.82 -0.76
N VAL A 61 2.89 11.68 0.43
CA VAL A 61 4.07 12.47 0.83
C VAL A 61 5.29 12.07 0.01
N LEU A 62 5.55 10.76 -0.15
CA LEU A 62 6.69 10.28 -0.94
C LEU A 62 6.57 10.70 -2.41
N THR A 63 5.37 10.60 -3.00
CA THR A 63 5.14 11.02 -4.38
C THR A 63 5.33 12.53 -4.54
N GLY A 64 4.72 13.34 -3.68
CA GLY A 64 4.79 14.81 -3.77
C GLY A 64 6.19 15.36 -3.52
N ALA A 65 6.84 14.95 -2.44
CA ALA A 65 8.20 15.36 -2.14
C ALA A 65 9.18 14.85 -3.22
N GLY A 66 9.00 13.62 -3.67
CA GLY A 66 9.78 13.03 -4.74
C GLY A 66 9.72 13.85 -6.03
N ALA A 67 8.53 14.29 -6.43
CA ALA A 67 8.34 15.12 -7.62
C ALA A 67 9.07 16.48 -7.50
N ALA A 68 8.95 17.15 -6.36
CA ALA A 68 9.59 18.44 -6.12
C ALA A 68 11.13 18.33 -6.12
N ILE A 69 11.67 17.33 -5.42
CA ILE A 69 13.11 17.18 -5.21
C ILE A 69 13.81 16.61 -6.45
N ASN A 70 13.19 15.62 -7.11
CA ASN A 70 13.88 14.82 -8.14
C ASN A 70 13.50 15.19 -9.57
N THR A 71 12.36 15.87 -9.79
CA THR A 71 11.85 16.12 -11.16
C THR A 71 11.68 17.60 -11.46
N ALA A 72 11.13 18.38 -10.53
CA ALA A 72 10.72 19.76 -10.81
C ALA A 72 11.88 20.73 -11.10
N ARG A 73 13.15 20.31 -10.94
CA ARG A 73 14.37 21.12 -11.16
C ARG A 73 14.19 22.55 -10.64
N LEU A 74 13.79 22.65 -9.39
CA LEU A 74 13.63 23.93 -8.70
C LEU A 74 15.04 24.48 -8.40
N GLY A 75 15.61 25.16 -9.38
CA GLY A 75 16.94 25.76 -9.39
C GLY A 75 17.09 26.70 -10.56
#